data_AF-A0A8H7NFU1-F1
#
_entry.id   AF-A0A8H7NFU1-F1
#
_cell.length_a   1.000
_cell.length_b   1.000
_cell.length_c   1.000
_cell.angle_alpha   90.00
_cell.angle_beta   90.00
_cell.angle_gamma   90.00
#
_symmetry.space_group_name_H-M   'P 1'
#
loop_
_entity.id
_entity.type
_entity.pdbx_description
1 polymer ?
#
loop_
_entity_poly.entity_id
_entity_poly.type
_entity_poly.pdbx_seq_one_letter_code
_entity_poly.pdbx_strand_id
1 'polypeptide(L)'
;MPPGALNFDSPSTLAAFGGQAFTDHEFEQQKQRFEQQNQQERAFASEADKLKRLEDILSVLNKKKGLVSEVGLERLAERNGFDCLKEDTIVSGGRKLKTLVIAGSSTQIDIVLDNNIVQHVTLAFPGLPEPTARLMEPAGQILLRDLKLRPKQSPLTKELDKFASNLERLAKLDQLSIVEAGFICHEALTGIYKSLQRLHEWDISKLREQPLYSGKPQQFLELQAMCSAHGVPLLHARDRVGLALQYWKERRFLPPSDDKTAAYASDEEKVWSMVIECAAMEGLSEAPARVSDDWISKTILKGGVMTTDPLDIHSLDWQEPDTVALPPPEEGKKDKGVDILQPDMMTTKRVPQVKFTATFDPRSFSPTATGFDCTSLSIPRRRRNFPSHPLLM
;
A
#
# COMPACT_ATOMS: atom_id res chain seq x y z
N MET A 1 1.86 -47.56 7.19
CA MET A 1 0.63 -48.07 7.82
C MET A 1 -0.51 -47.88 6.84
N PRO A 2 -1.30 -48.91 6.53
CA PRO A 2 -2.42 -48.78 5.60
C PRO A 2 -3.59 -48.04 6.26
N PRO A 3 -4.45 -47.34 5.49
CA PRO A 3 -5.67 -46.74 6.02
C PRO A 3 -6.66 -47.84 6.41
N GLY A 4 -7.18 -47.75 7.63
CA GLY A 4 -8.11 -48.73 8.19
C GLY A 4 -9.43 -48.79 7.41
N ALA A 5 -9.85 -50.00 7.09
CA ALA A 5 -11.18 -50.30 6.58
C ALA A 5 -12.23 -49.89 7.62
N LEU A 6 -13.20 -49.06 7.20
CA LEU A 6 -14.36 -48.71 8.02
C LEU A 6 -15.27 -49.95 8.12
N ASN A 7 -15.36 -50.54 9.31
CA ASN A 7 -16.30 -51.61 9.62
C ASN A 7 -17.72 -51.03 9.71
N PHE A 8 -18.62 -51.53 8.88
CA PHE A 8 -20.02 -51.10 8.75
C PHE A 8 -20.99 -51.76 9.75
N ASP A 9 -20.48 -52.30 10.85
CA ASP A 9 -21.29 -52.99 11.86
C ASP A 9 -21.29 -52.19 13.17
N SER A 10 -21.93 -51.01 13.14
CA SER A 10 -22.16 -50.23 14.37
C SER A 10 -23.61 -49.73 14.43
N PRO A 11 -24.32 -49.92 15.55
CA PRO A 11 -25.72 -49.50 15.73
C PRO A 11 -25.94 -47.98 15.57
N SER A 12 -24.86 -47.20 15.64
CA SER A 12 -24.87 -45.74 15.54
C SER A 12 -25.27 -45.21 14.16
N THR A 13 -25.11 -46.01 13.09
CA THR A 13 -25.55 -45.62 11.74
C THR A 13 -27.07 -45.58 11.66
N LEU A 14 -27.77 -46.44 12.42
CA LEU A 14 -29.24 -46.53 12.43
C LEU A 14 -29.91 -45.31 13.10
N ALA A 15 -29.19 -44.59 13.96
CA ALA A 15 -29.69 -43.40 14.65
C ALA A 15 -29.67 -42.13 13.78
N ALA A 16 -28.78 -42.05 12.79
CA ALA A 16 -28.68 -40.89 11.91
C ALA A 16 -29.77 -40.84 10.81
N PHE A 17 -30.50 -41.94 10.58
CA PHE A 17 -31.48 -42.08 9.50
C PHE A 17 -32.95 -42.10 9.96
N GLY A 18 -33.24 -41.76 11.22
CA GLY A 18 -34.61 -41.46 11.65
C GLY A 18 -35.62 -42.58 11.41
N GLY A 19 -35.39 -43.78 11.94
CA GLY A 19 -36.44 -44.71 12.40
C GLY A 19 -37.60 -45.07 11.46
N GLN A 20 -37.47 -44.95 10.13
CA GLN A 20 -38.42 -45.50 9.16
C GLN A 20 -37.75 -46.61 8.35
N ALA A 21 -38.45 -47.74 8.19
CA ALA A 21 -37.98 -48.87 7.41
C ALA A 21 -37.97 -48.50 5.93
N PHE A 22 -36.82 -48.02 5.46
CA PHE A 22 -36.54 -47.81 4.05
C PHE A 22 -36.55 -49.17 3.32
N THR A 23 -37.17 -49.20 2.15
CA THR A 23 -37.06 -50.34 1.24
C THR A 23 -35.64 -50.43 0.68
N ASP A 24 -35.15 -51.62 0.33
CA ASP A 24 -33.78 -51.83 -0.21
C ASP A 24 -33.45 -50.86 -1.36
N HIS A 25 -34.46 -50.50 -2.16
CA HIS A 25 -34.34 -49.58 -3.29
C HIS A 25 -34.08 -48.11 -2.86
N GLU A 26 -34.61 -47.67 -1.71
CA GLU A 26 -34.39 -46.32 -1.17
C GLU A 26 -33.00 -46.18 -0.54
N PHE A 27 -32.52 -47.25 0.11
CA PHE A 27 -31.16 -47.33 0.62
C PHE A 27 -30.13 -47.25 -0.53
N GLU A 28 -30.39 -47.95 -1.63
CA GLU A 28 -29.51 -47.94 -2.80
C GLU A 28 -29.48 -46.57 -3.50
N GLN A 29 -30.61 -45.88 -3.61
CA GLN A 29 -30.65 -44.50 -4.12
C GLN A 29 -29.92 -43.50 -3.20
N GLN A 30 -30.00 -43.68 -1.88
CA GLN A 30 -29.33 -42.80 -0.93
C GLN A 30 -27.81 -43.04 -0.92
N LYS A 31 -27.37 -44.29 -1.08
CA LYS A 31 -25.97 -44.66 -1.30
C LYS A 31 -25.44 -44.02 -2.59
N GLN A 32 -26.17 -44.10 -3.70
CA GLN A 32 -25.79 -43.46 -4.96
C GLN A 32 -25.68 -41.93 -4.82
N ARG A 33 -26.59 -41.28 -4.08
CA ARG A 33 -26.50 -39.84 -3.79
C ARG A 33 -25.28 -39.48 -2.96
N PHE A 34 -24.98 -40.26 -1.92
CA PHE A 34 -23.79 -40.03 -1.09
C PHE A 34 -22.50 -40.27 -1.88
N GLU A 35 -22.44 -41.29 -2.73
CA GLU A 35 -21.31 -41.55 -3.61
C GLU A 35 -21.11 -40.44 -4.64
N GLN A 36 -22.18 -39.92 -5.25
CA GLN A 36 -22.11 -38.76 -6.16
C GLN A 36 -21.66 -37.50 -5.43
N GLN A 37 -22.18 -37.24 -4.24
CA GLN A 37 -21.79 -36.09 -3.43
C GLN A 37 -20.32 -36.16 -3.00
N ASN A 38 -19.84 -37.35 -2.64
CA ASN A 38 -18.45 -37.59 -2.25
C ASN A 38 -17.49 -37.54 -3.47
N GLN A 39 -17.95 -37.94 -4.66
CA GLN A 39 -17.20 -37.72 -5.92
C GLN A 39 -17.09 -36.24 -6.27
N GLN A 40 -18.17 -35.48 -6.07
CA GLN A 40 -18.20 -34.04 -6.31
C GLN A 40 -17.35 -33.26 -5.29
N GLU A 41 -17.39 -33.64 -4.01
CA GLU A 41 -16.49 -33.11 -2.97
C GLU A 41 -15.02 -33.44 -3.23
N ARG A 42 -14.70 -34.66 -3.72
CA ARG A 42 -13.34 -35.00 -4.15
C ARG A 42 -12.90 -34.23 -5.39
N ALA A 43 -13.82 -33.94 -6.32
CA ALA A 43 -13.53 -33.10 -7.48
C ALA A 43 -13.24 -31.65 -7.05
N PHE A 44 -14.05 -31.07 -6.15
CA PHE A 44 -13.80 -29.74 -5.59
C PHE A 44 -12.54 -29.68 -4.73
N ALA A 45 -12.24 -30.71 -3.94
CA ALA A 45 -10.99 -30.81 -3.19
C ALA A 45 -9.78 -30.90 -4.14
N SER A 46 -9.90 -31.62 -5.25
CA SER A 46 -8.87 -31.70 -6.30
C SER A 46 -8.65 -30.35 -6.98
N GLU A 47 -9.70 -29.58 -7.24
CA GLU A 47 -9.59 -28.23 -7.81
C GLU A 47 -9.01 -27.22 -6.82
N ALA A 48 -9.45 -27.23 -5.55
CA ALA A 48 -8.89 -26.40 -4.50
C ALA A 48 -7.40 -26.71 -4.27
N ASP A 49 -7.00 -27.99 -4.27
CA ASP A 49 -5.61 -28.41 -4.17
C ASP A 49 -4.79 -27.97 -5.39
N LYS A 50 -5.38 -27.98 -6.60
CA LYS A 50 -4.72 -27.45 -7.80
C LYS A 50 -4.53 -25.94 -7.71
N LEU A 51 -5.54 -25.19 -7.28
CA LEU A 51 -5.45 -23.74 -7.09
C LEU A 51 -4.39 -23.40 -6.05
N LYS A 52 -4.39 -24.09 -4.91
CA LYS A 52 -3.37 -23.91 -3.87
C LYS A 52 -1.96 -24.24 -4.37
N ARG A 53 -1.78 -25.32 -5.14
CA ARG A 53 -0.49 -25.64 -5.77
C ARG A 53 -0.06 -24.57 -6.76
N LEU A 54 -0.99 -24.02 -7.54
CA LEU A 54 -0.70 -22.91 -8.46
C LEU A 54 -0.30 -21.66 -7.68
N GLU A 55 -1.00 -21.32 -6.60
CA GLU A 55 -0.63 -20.22 -5.69
C GLU A 55 0.76 -20.46 -5.08
N ASP A 56 1.06 -21.67 -4.64
CA ASP A 56 2.37 -22.04 -4.09
C ASP A 56 3.47 -21.90 -5.15
N ILE A 57 3.24 -22.38 -6.39
CA ILE A 57 4.18 -22.23 -7.51
C ILE A 57 4.38 -20.75 -7.85
N LEU A 58 3.30 -19.97 -7.95
CA LEU A 58 3.35 -18.54 -8.17
C LEU A 58 4.11 -17.84 -7.06
N SER A 59 3.92 -18.25 -5.81
CA SER A 59 4.65 -17.69 -4.66
C SER A 59 6.15 -17.95 -4.77
N VAL A 60 6.56 -19.16 -5.18
CA VAL A 60 7.97 -19.53 -5.35
C VAL A 60 8.59 -18.78 -6.52
N LEU A 61 7.91 -18.69 -7.66
CA LEU A 61 8.38 -17.97 -8.84
C LEU A 61 8.47 -16.46 -8.59
N ASN A 62 7.56 -15.90 -7.80
CA ASN A 62 7.58 -14.47 -7.45
C ASN A 62 8.65 -14.08 -6.41
N LYS A 63 9.35 -15.04 -5.79
CA LYS A 63 10.40 -14.73 -4.79
C LYS A 63 11.58 -13.95 -5.35
N LYS A 64 11.92 -14.12 -6.63
CA LYS A 64 12.98 -13.38 -7.29
C LYS A 64 12.45 -12.73 -8.55
N LYS A 65 12.51 -11.41 -8.61
CA LYS A 65 11.98 -10.62 -9.74
C LYS A 65 12.96 -10.58 -10.93
N GLY A 66 14.16 -11.16 -10.76
CA GLY A 66 15.16 -11.32 -11.81
C GLY A 66 16.34 -10.34 -11.66
N LEU A 67 17.19 -10.32 -12.69
CA LEU A 67 18.35 -9.44 -12.77
C LEU A 67 18.06 -8.23 -13.66
N VAL A 68 18.73 -7.12 -13.37
CA VAL A 68 18.62 -5.88 -14.17
C VAL A 68 19.16 -6.14 -15.57
N SER A 69 18.25 -6.11 -16.53
CA SER A 69 18.50 -6.23 -17.96
C SER A 69 17.35 -5.56 -18.70
N GLU A 70 17.57 -5.18 -19.95
CA GLU A 70 16.53 -4.59 -20.81
C GLU A 70 15.26 -5.47 -20.85
N VAL A 71 15.44 -6.76 -21.16
CA VAL A 71 14.33 -7.75 -21.24
C VAL A 71 13.69 -8.00 -19.86
N GLY A 72 14.49 -7.95 -18.79
CA GLY A 72 13.97 -8.11 -17.43
C GLY A 72 13.08 -6.95 -17.01
N LEU A 73 13.45 -5.72 -17.37
CA LEU A 73 12.67 -4.51 -17.10
C LEU A 73 11.37 -4.48 -17.90
N GLU A 74 11.43 -4.80 -19.19
CA GLU A 74 10.24 -4.89 -20.08
C GLU A 74 9.23 -5.92 -19.55
N ARG A 75 9.66 -7.16 -19.29
CA ARG A 75 8.78 -8.21 -18.77
C ARG A 75 8.16 -7.83 -17.43
N LEU A 76 8.93 -7.14 -16.59
CA LEU A 76 8.46 -6.68 -15.28
C LEU A 76 7.40 -5.59 -15.43
N ALA A 77 7.58 -4.66 -16.36
CA ALA A 77 6.62 -3.59 -16.65
C ALA A 77 5.32 -4.12 -17.27
N GLU A 78 5.42 -4.95 -18.31
CA GLU A 78 4.26 -5.60 -18.96
C GLU A 78 3.43 -6.43 -17.96
N ARG A 79 4.10 -7.19 -17.07
CA ARG A 79 3.43 -7.96 -16.02
C ARG A 79 2.62 -7.08 -15.07
N ASN A 80 3.03 -5.82 -14.88
CA ASN A 80 2.34 -4.85 -14.04
C ASN A 80 1.30 -4.01 -14.81
N GLY A 81 1.07 -4.31 -16.09
CA GLY A 81 0.09 -3.64 -16.93
C GLY A 81 0.56 -2.31 -17.53
N PHE A 82 1.88 -2.10 -17.61
CA PHE A 82 2.45 -0.98 -18.35
C PHE A 82 2.81 -1.38 -19.78
N ASP A 83 2.68 -0.45 -20.71
CA ASP A 83 3.14 -0.60 -22.09
C ASP A 83 4.61 -0.20 -22.20
N CYS A 84 5.38 -0.95 -22.99
CA CYS A 84 6.81 -0.72 -23.16
C CYS A 84 7.15 -0.37 -24.61
N LEU A 85 8.00 0.63 -24.81
CA LEU A 85 8.58 0.99 -26.09
C LEU A 85 10.10 1.06 -25.97
N LYS A 86 10.80 0.60 -26.99
CA LYS A 86 12.26 0.58 -27.05
C LYS A 86 12.75 1.50 -28.14
N GLU A 87 13.70 2.36 -27.81
CA GLU A 87 14.32 3.27 -28.75
C GLU A 87 15.85 3.13 -28.67
N ASP A 88 16.47 2.85 -29.81
CA ASP A 88 17.93 2.80 -29.94
C ASP A 88 18.43 4.18 -30.38
N THR A 89 19.19 4.86 -29.52
CA THR A 89 19.85 6.13 -29.85
C THR A 89 21.34 5.91 -30.04
N ILE A 90 21.87 6.34 -31.19
CA ILE A 90 23.31 6.32 -31.46
C ILE A 90 23.90 7.65 -31.00
N VAL A 91 24.76 7.61 -29.99
CA VAL A 91 25.44 8.81 -29.48
C VAL A 91 26.76 9.03 -30.22
N SER A 92 27.19 10.29 -30.29
CA SER A 92 28.46 10.71 -30.88
C SER A 92 29.62 9.88 -30.33
N GLY A 93 30.21 9.02 -31.18
CA GLY A 93 31.18 8.01 -30.79
C GLY A 93 30.79 6.56 -31.13
N GLY A 94 29.62 6.34 -31.75
CA GLY A 94 29.19 5.02 -32.22
C GLY A 94 28.67 4.08 -31.12
N ARG A 95 28.56 4.56 -29.88
CA ARG A 95 27.94 3.82 -28.78
C ARG A 95 26.42 3.86 -28.92
N LYS A 96 25.79 2.70 -28.80
CA LYS A 96 24.33 2.55 -28.80
C LYS A 96 23.82 2.66 -27.37
N LEU A 97 23.09 3.73 -27.08
CA LEU A 97 22.28 3.84 -25.87
C LEU A 97 20.88 3.36 -26.21
N LYS A 98 20.29 2.62 -25.27
CA LYS A 98 18.92 2.14 -25.40
C LYS A 98 18.05 2.85 -24.39
N THR A 99 16.94 3.39 -24.83
CA THR A 99 15.92 3.96 -23.98
C THR A 99 14.74 3.01 -23.93
N LEU A 100 14.40 2.53 -22.74
CA LEU A 100 13.18 1.80 -22.47
C LEU A 100 12.16 2.77 -21.87
N VAL A 101 11.12 3.07 -22.63
CA VAL A 101 9.98 3.89 -22.21
C VAL A 101 8.90 2.94 -21.68
N ILE A 102 8.50 3.13 -20.43
CA ILE A 102 7.44 2.39 -19.75
C ILE A 102 6.30 3.37 -19.50
N ALA A 103 5.14 3.15 -20.10
CA ALA A 103 4.00 4.05 -20.06
C ALA A 103 2.78 3.36 -19.41
N GLY A 104 2.11 4.10 -18.52
CA GLY A 104 0.82 3.77 -17.93
C GLY A 104 -0.22 4.84 -18.26
N SER A 105 -1.35 4.78 -17.55
CA SER A 105 -2.46 5.72 -17.73
C SER A 105 -2.13 7.12 -17.20
N SER A 106 -1.43 7.21 -16.07
CA SER A 106 -1.06 8.44 -15.37
C SER A 106 0.43 8.54 -15.03
N THR A 107 1.23 7.54 -15.42
CA THR A 107 2.67 7.43 -15.12
C THR A 107 3.47 7.15 -16.39
N GLN A 108 4.63 7.80 -16.53
CA GLN A 108 5.61 7.49 -17.57
C GLN A 108 7.01 7.40 -16.96
N ILE A 109 7.75 6.35 -17.32
CA ILE A 109 9.12 6.09 -16.83
C ILE A 109 10.03 5.87 -18.04
N ASP A 110 11.07 6.69 -18.16
CA ASP A 110 12.08 6.55 -19.21
C ASP A 110 13.38 6.05 -18.57
N ILE A 111 13.86 4.88 -18.98
CA ILE A 111 15.09 4.25 -18.48
C ILE A 111 16.12 4.23 -19.59
N VAL A 112 17.25 4.89 -19.38
CA VAL A 112 18.37 4.92 -20.33
C VAL A 112 19.43 3.90 -19.91
N LEU A 113 19.72 2.94 -20.80
CA LEU A 113 20.67 1.87 -20.60
C LEU A 113 21.85 1.97 -21.58
N ASP A 114 23.05 1.67 -21.09
CA ASP A 114 24.25 1.40 -21.87
C ASP A 114 24.73 -0.02 -21.54
N ASN A 115 24.63 -0.96 -22.49
CA ASN A 115 25.01 -2.37 -22.29
C ASN A 115 24.41 -3.02 -21.01
N ASN A 116 23.10 -2.84 -20.80
CA ASN A 116 22.35 -3.27 -19.59
C ASN A 116 22.75 -2.56 -18.28
N ILE A 117 23.58 -1.52 -18.33
CA ILE A 117 23.88 -0.66 -17.19
C ILE A 117 22.98 0.56 -17.26
N VAL A 118 22.15 0.75 -16.23
CA VAL A 118 21.24 1.89 -16.14
C VAL A 118 22.02 3.16 -15.83
N GLN A 119 21.88 4.17 -16.70
CA GLN A 119 22.52 5.48 -16.57
C GLN A 119 21.57 6.51 -15.96
N HIS A 120 20.35 6.58 -16.50
CA HIS A 120 19.34 7.56 -16.10
C HIS A 120 17.96 6.91 -16.00
N VAL A 121 17.15 7.43 -15.09
CA VAL A 121 15.72 7.11 -14.95
C VAL A 121 14.99 8.43 -14.76
N THR A 122 14.02 8.68 -15.63
CA THR A 122 13.12 9.84 -15.53
C THR A 122 11.73 9.32 -15.23
N LEU A 123 11.04 9.95 -14.28
CA LEU A 123 9.67 9.62 -13.91
C LEU A 123 8.81 10.88 -14.11
N ALA A 124 7.75 10.75 -14.90
CA ALA A 124 6.80 11.81 -15.17
C ALA A 124 5.38 11.33 -14.88
N PHE A 125 4.52 12.27 -14.48
CA PHE A 125 3.10 12.03 -14.23
C PHE A 125 2.27 12.93 -15.14
N PRO A 126 1.92 12.47 -16.35
CA PRO A 126 1.07 13.23 -17.25
C PRO A 126 -0.26 13.61 -16.58
N GLY A 127 -0.64 14.89 -16.71
CA GLY A 127 -1.90 15.40 -16.14
C GLY A 127 -1.83 15.85 -14.67
N LEU A 128 -0.69 15.69 -14.00
CA LEU A 128 -0.52 16.16 -12.62
C LEU A 128 -0.15 17.66 -12.58
N PRO A 129 -0.72 18.48 -11.67
CA PRO A 129 -0.33 19.88 -11.50
C PRO A 129 1.16 20.04 -11.12
N GLU A 130 1.83 21.07 -11.63
CA GLU A 130 3.27 21.29 -11.43
C GLU A 130 3.73 21.28 -9.96
N PRO A 131 3.04 21.93 -8.99
CA PRO A 131 3.44 21.89 -7.58
C PRO A 131 3.44 20.47 -7.01
N THR A 132 2.49 19.65 -7.46
CA THR A 132 2.34 18.25 -7.04
C THR A 132 3.37 17.36 -7.75
N ALA A 133 3.68 17.64 -9.01
CA ALA A 133 4.73 16.93 -9.76
C ALA A 133 6.11 17.08 -9.12
N ARG A 134 6.45 18.26 -8.59
CA ARG A 134 7.72 18.50 -7.87
C ARG A 134 7.87 17.61 -6.63
N LEU A 135 6.78 17.34 -5.91
CA LEU A 135 6.78 16.44 -4.75
C LEU A 135 7.07 14.98 -5.12
N MET A 136 6.90 14.63 -6.40
CA MET A 136 7.13 13.30 -6.93
C MET A 136 8.52 13.10 -7.56
N GLU A 137 9.30 14.17 -7.79
CA GLU A 137 10.67 14.08 -8.32
C GLU A 137 11.59 13.11 -7.52
N PRO A 138 11.54 13.06 -6.18
CA PRO A 138 12.34 12.11 -5.41
C PRO A 138 12.02 10.65 -5.73
N ALA A 139 10.81 10.32 -6.18
CA ALA A 139 10.45 8.96 -6.57
C ALA A 139 11.30 8.48 -7.76
N GLY A 140 11.56 9.34 -8.75
CA GLY A 140 12.43 9.01 -9.87
C GLY A 140 13.86 8.71 -9.42
N GLN A 141 14.36 9.44 -8.43
CA GLN A 141 15.69 9.20 -7.84
C GLN A 141 15.75 7.87 -7.08
N ILE A 142 14.66 7.47 -6.41
CA ILE A 142 14.56 6.16 -5.76
C ILE A 142 14.63 5.04 -6.81
N LEU A 143 13.85 5.14 -7.89
CA LEU A 143 13.90 4.16 -8.98
C LEU A 143 15.29 4.08 -9.62
N LEU A 144 15.94 5.22 -9.83
CA LEU A 144 17.32 5.26 -10.32
C LEU A 144 18.27 4.54 -9.35
N ARG A 145 18.19 4.83 -8.04
CA ARG A 145 19.06 4.20 -7.04
C ARG A 145 18.80 2.69 -6.92
N ASP A 146 17.55 2.26 -7.08
CA ASP A 146 17.19 0.84 -7.09
C ASP A 146 17.84 0.10 -8.24
N LEU A 147 18.02 0.75 -9.40
CA LEU A 147 18.63 0.16 -10.59
C LEU A 147 20.15 0.39 -10.69
N LYS A 148 20.67 1.48 -10.12
CA LYS A 148 22.08 1.85 -10.22
C LYS A 148 22.98 0.84 -9.51
N LEU A 149 24.14 0.58 -10.11
CA LEU A 149 25.16 -0.28 -9.53
C LEU A 149 25.81 0.40 -8.34
N ARG A 150 25.94 -0.34 -7.23
CA ARG A 150 26.71 0.12 -6.08
C ARG A 150 28.21 0.06 -6.40
N PRO A 151 29.03 0.93 -5.78
CA PRO A 151 30.49 0.82 -5.90
C PRO A 151 30.90 -0.56 -5.38
N LYS A 152 31.46 -1.42 -6.27
CA LYS A 152 31.82 -2.85 -6.06
C LYS A 152 30.76 -3.90 -6.39
N GLN A 153 29.58 -3.54 -6.91
CA GLN A 153 28.61 -4.52 -7.39
C GLN A 153 28.85 -4.85 -8.87
N SER A 154 28.79 -6.15 -9.22
CA SER A 154 28.87 -6.59 -10.61
C SER A 154 27.54 -6.38 -11.34
N PRO A 155 27.54 -5.91 -12.61
CA PRO A 155 26.33 -5.81 -13.43
C PRO A 155 25.51 -7.11 -13.47
N LEU A 156 26.20 -8.26 -13.45
CA LEU A 156 25.58 -9.59 -13.52
C LEU A 156 24.87 -10.02 -12.22
N THR A 157 25.05 -9.27 -11.13
CA THR A 157 24.50 -9.59 -9.80
C THR A 157 23.44 -8.60 -9.33
N LYS A 158 23.08 -7.63 -10.17
CA LYS A 158 22.13 -6.59 -9.80
C LYS A 158 20.71 -7.13 -9.91
N GLU A 159 20.02 -7.22 -8.79
CA GLU A 159 18.64 -7.71 -8.70
C GLU A 159 17.60 -6.60 -8.93
N LEU A 160 16.42 -7.00 -9.43
CA LEU A 160 15.28 -6.12 -9.70
C LEU A 160 14.32 -5.96 -8.52
N ASP A 161 14.50 -6.67 -7.41
CA ASP A 161 13.47 -6.82 -6.37
C ASP A 161 12.98 -5.50 -5.75
N LYS A 162 13.91 -4.56 -5.48
CA LYS A 162 13.56 -3.23 -4.95
C LYS A 162 12.78 -2.40 -5.96
N PHE A 163 13.31 -2.30 -7.19
CA PHE A 163 12.66 -1.60 -8.30
C PHE A 163 11.27 -2.19 -8.58
N ALA A 164 11.15 -3.51 -8.62
CA ALA A 164 9.88 -4.21 -8.82
C ALA A 164 8.86 -3.88 -7.74
N SER A 165 9.27 -3.82 -6.47
CA SER A 165 8.37 -3.46 -5.37
C SER A 165 7.85 -2.03 -5.50
N ASN A 166 8.69 -1.09 -5.96
CA ASN A 166 8.30 0.30 -6.22
C ASN A 166 7.44 0.43 -7.48
N LEU A 167 7.77 -0.31 -8.55
CA LEU A 167 6.99 -0.35 -9.79
C LEU A 167 5.59 -0.93 -9.55
N GLU A 168 5.47 -1.99 -8.76
CA GLU A 168 4.18 -2.59 -8.37
C GLU A 168 3.29 -1.59 -7.61
N ARG A 169 3.87 -0.73 -6.77
CA ARG A 169 3.14 0.34 -6.08
C ARG A 169 2.65 1.40 -7.06
N LEU A 170 3.52 1.84 -7.97
CA LEU A 170 3.15 2.79 -9.03
C LEU A 170 2.04 2.22 -9.92
N ALA A 171 2.18 0.97 -10.36
CA ALA A 171 1.19 0.28 -11.19
C ALA A 171 -0.20 0.23 -10.55
N LYS A 172 -0.26 -0.07 -9.24
CA LYS A 172 -1.54 -0.07 -8.51
C LYS A 172 -2.22 1.29 -8.54
N LEU A 173 -1.47 2.37 -8.28
CA LEU A 173 -2.03 3.73 -8.29
C LEU A 173 -2.40 4.18 -9.71
N ASP A 174 -1.63 3.77 -10.70
CA ASP A 174 -1.87 4.07 -12.12
C ASP A 174 -3.18 3.41 -12.60
N GLN A 175 -3.36 2.12 -12.33
CA GLN A 175 -4.56 1.36 -12.71
C GLN A 175 -5.85 1.91 -12.07
N LEU A 176 -5.76 2.42 -10.84
CA LEU A 176 -6.87 3.03 -10.10
C LEU A 176 -7.14 4.48 -10.51
N SER A 177 -6.21 5.13 -11.22
CA SER A 177 -6.40 6.50 -11.70
C SER A 177 -7.32 6.54 -12.92
N ILE A 178 -8.06 7.63 -13.05
CA ILE A 178 -9.00 7.93 -14.12
C ILE A 178 -8.68 9.34 -14.63
N VAL A 179 -7.60 9.45 -15.42
CA VAL A 179 -7.09 10.75 -15.91
C VAL A 179 -8.14 11.49 -16.74
N GLU A 180 -8.88 10.76 -17.59
CA GLU A 180 -9.96 11.31 -18.44
C GLU A 180 -11.06 12.02 -17.61
N ALA A 181 -11.27 11.60 -16.36
CA ALA A 181 -12.28 12.15 -15.46
C ALA A 181 -11.71 13.02 -14.33
N GLY A 182 -10.40 13.33 -14.38
CA GLY A 182 -9.75 14.20 -13.40
C GLY A 182 -9.51 13.57 -12.03
N PHE A 183 -9.51 12.24 -11.91
CA PHE A 183 -9.15 11.56 -10.66
C PHE A 183 -7.77 10.89 -10.78
N ILE A 184 -6.76 11.45 -10.12
CA ILE A 184 -5.40 10.89 -10.08
C ILE A 184 -5.05 10.48 -8.65
N CYS A 185 -4.70 9.21 -8.45
CA CYS A 185 -4.38 8.70 -7.10
C CYS A 185 -3.16 9.38 -6.48
N HIS A 186 -2.15 9.72 -7.28
CA HIS A 186 -0.97 10.46 -6.82
C HIS A 186 -1.32 11.85 -6.30
N GLU A 187 -2.26 12.54 -6.95
CA GLU A 187 -2.75 13.85 -6.50
C GLU A 187 -3.50 13.72 -5.17
N ALA A 188 -4.39 12.73 -5.08
CA ALA A 188 -5.16 12.44 -3.87
C ALA A 188 -4.26 12.18 -2.65
N LEU A 189 -3.23 11.34 -2.81
CA LEU A 189 -2.25 11.06 -1.73
C LEU A 189 -1.41 12.29 -1.39
N THR A 190 -1.04 13.08 -2.38
CA THR A 190 -0.26 14.32 -2.14
C THR A 190 -1.08 15.37 -1.41
N GLY A 191 -2.40 15.43 -1.65
CA GLY A 191 -3.30 16.30 -0.90
C GLY A 191 -3.41 15.92 0.58
N ILE A 192 -3.49 14.62 0.88
CA ILE A 192 -3.39 14.11 2.26
C ILE A 192 -2.05 14.50 2.87
N TYR A 193 -0.95 14.31 2.14
CA TYR A 193 0.39 14.69 2.60
C TYR A 193 0.47 16.16 2.99
N LYS A 194 -0.02 17.09 2.16
CA LYS A 194 -0.03 18.53 2.46
C LYS A 194 -0.84 18.86 3.72
N SER A 195 -1.99 18.23 3.92
CA SER A 195 -2.78 18.38 5.13
C SER A 195 -2.03 17.90 6.38
N LEU A 196 -1.44 16.71 6.32
CA LEU A 196 -0.66 16.16 7.43
C LEU A 196 0.63 16.96 7.68
N GLN A 197 1.25 17.51 6.64
CA GLN A 197 2.45 18.32 6.76
C GLN A 197 2.15 19.60 7.54
N ARG A 198 1.04 20.29 7.22
CA ARG A 198 0.58 21.45 8.00
C ARG A 198 0.32 21.09 9.46
N LEU A 199 -0.29 19.93 9.71
CA LEU A 199 -0.50 19.42 11.07
C LEU A 199 0.84 19.18 11.80
N HIS A 200 1.83 18.60 11.12
CA HIS A 200 3.15 18.36 11.70
C HIS A 200 3.91 19.67 12.02
N GLU A 201 3.85 20.66 11.13
CA GLU A 201 4.43 21.99 11.37
C GLU A 201 3.77 22.69 12.56
N TRP A 202 2.47 22.50 12.72
CA TRP A 202 1.72 22.98 13.88
C TRP A 202 2.10 22.23 15.17
N ASP A 203 2.25 20.91 15.13
CA ASP A 203 2.72 20.10 16.27
C ASP A 203 4.09 20.59 16.76
N ILE A 204 5.04 20.82 15.85
CA ILE A 204 6.36 21.37 16.18
C ILE A 204 6.22 22.74 16.84
N SER A 205 5.37 23.61 16.28
CA SER A 205 5.12 24.95 16.82
C SER A 205 4.55 24.89 18.23
N LYS A 206 3.59 24.00 18.49
CA LYS A 206 3.02 23.77 19.82
C LYS A 206 4.01 23.19 20.80
N LEU A 207 4.88 22.27 20.36
CA LEU A 207 5.95 21.75 21.22
C LEU A 207 6.94 22.85 21.60
N ARG A 208 7.27 23.80 20.71
CA ARG A 208 8.15 24.93 21.02
C ARG A 208 7.58 25.87 22.08
N GLU A 209 6.26 26.05 22.12
CA GLU A 209 5.57 26.87 23.12
C GLU A 209 5.62 26.24 24.52
N GLN A 210 5.79 24.92 24.63
CA GLN A 210 5.82 24.24 25.92
C GLN A 210 7.12 24.49 26.68
N PRO A 211 7.06 24.84 27.99
CA PRO A 211 8.26 25.12 28.80
C PRO A 211 9.28 23.97 28.82
N LEU A 212 8.81 22.72 28.73
CA LEU A 212 9.66 21.52 28.77
C LEU A 212 10.58 21.37 27.53
N TYR A 213 10.16 21.92 26.40
CA TYR A 213 10.84 21.77 25.10
C TYR A 213 11.39 23.08 24.54
N SER A 214 11.17 24.20 25.24
CA SER A 214 11.73 25.50 24.88
C SER A 214 13.26 25.42 24.81
N GLY A 215 13.84 25.93 23.72
CA GLY A 215 15.30 25.91 23.48
C GLY A 215 15.90 24.56 23.09
N LYS A 216 15.10 23.51 22.88
CA LYS A 216 15.59 22.21 22.36
C LYS A 216 15.90 22.29 20.86
N PRO A 217 16.87 21.49 20.37
CA PRO A 217 17.20 21.46 18.95
C PRO A 217 16.03 20.90 18.12
N GLN A 218 15.93 21.33 16.86
CA GLN A 218 14.83 20.95 15.98
C GLN A 218 14.66 19.43 15.82
N GLN A 219 15.76 18.69 15.68
CA GLN A 219 15.72 17.22 15.58
C GLN A 219 15.05 16.55 16.78
N PHE A 220 15.24 17.12 17.99
CA PHE A 220 14.58 16.61 19.20
C PHE A 220 13.07 16.87 19.14
N LEU A 221 12.66 18.05 18.66
CA LEU A 221 11.25 18.39 18.49
C LEU A 221 10.58 17.51 17.43
N GLU A 222 11.26 17.21 16.33
CA GLU A 222 10.77 16.30 15.29
C GLU A 222 10.57 14.87 15.82
N LEU A 223 11.53 14.35 16.59
CA LEU A 223 11.40 13.06 17.27
C LEU A 223 10.24 13.05 18.28
N GLN A 224 10.06 14.15 18.99
CA GLN A 224 8.98 14.28 19.97
C GLN A 224 7.61 14.39 19.29
N ALA A 225 7.49 15.16 18.21
CA ALA A 225 6.30 15.23 17.37
C ALA A 225 5.98 13.86 16.77
N MET A 226 7.00 13.15 16.27
CA MET A 226 6.86 11.79 15.75
C MET A 226 6.26 10.83 16.78
N CYS A 227 6.83 10.78 17.99
CA CYS A 227 6.54 9.72 18.95
C CYS A 227 5.46 10.07 20.00
N SER A 228 5.06 11.34 20.10
CA SER A 228 4.13 11.80 21.15
C SER A 228 3.00 12.69 20.66
N ALA A 229 3.05 13.17 19.42
CA ALA A 229 1.98 13.91 18.76
C ALA A 229 1.35 13.08 17.62
N HIS A 230 1.11 13.68 16.45
CA HIS A 230 0.41 13.06 15.34
C HIS A 230 1.33 12.33 14.34
N GLY A 231 2.63 12.28 14.59
CA GLY A 231 3.60 11.64 13.69
C GLY A 231 4.27 12.62 12.71
N VAL A 232 4.99 12.05 11.74
CA VAL A 232 5.71 12.78 10.69
C VAL A 232 5.28 12.22 9.32
N PRO A 233 4.59 13.00 8.49
CA PRO A 233 4.25 12.60 7.14
C PRO A 233 5.46 12.74 6.23
N LEU A 234 5.76 11.69 5.48
CA LEU A 234 6.88 11.64 4.55
C LEU A 234 6.41 11.01 3.23
N LEU A 235 6.63 11.74 2.14
CA LEU A 235 6.61 11.14 0.81
C LEU A 235 7.91 10.40 0.58
N HIS A 236 7.79 9.25 -0.08
CA HIS A 236 8.94 8.50 -0.59
C HIS A 236 9.91 7.99 0.50
N ALA A 237 9.38 7.69 1.69
CA ALA A 237 10.18 7.32 2.86
C ALA A 237 10.84 5.94 2.73
N ARG A 238 12.10 5.83 3.18
CA ARG A 238 12.86 4.58 3.27
C ARG A 238 12.92 3.81 1.95
N ASP A 239 13.28 4.51 0.88
CA ASP A 239 13.47 3.93 -0.46
C ASP A 239 12.19 3.34 -1.06
N ARG A 240 11.01 3.77 -0.58
CA ARG A 240 9.72 3.29 -1.06
C ARG A 240 8.88 4.43 -1.57
N VAL A 241 8.35 4.28 -2.78
CA VAL A 241 7.47 5.26 -3.40
C VAL A 241 6.08 5.21 -2.74
N GLY A 242 5.56 6.36 -2.30
CA GLY A 242 4.23 6.48 -1.69
C GLY A 242 4.23 7.42 -0.48
N LEU A 243 3.10 7.46 0.24
CA LEU A 243 2.94 8.25 1.46
C LEU A 243 3.08 7.36 2.69
N ALA A 244 3.90 7.79 3.65
CA ALA A 244 4.03 7.15 4.94
C ALA A 244 3.91 8.16 6.09
N LEU A 245 3.20 7.79 7.14
CA LEU A 245 3.14 8.53 8.40
C LEU A 245 4.00 7.80 9.43
N GLN A 246 5.17 8.32 9.75
CA GLN A 246 6.06 7.75 10.78
C GLN A 246 5.57 8.19 12.16
N TYR A 247 5.36 7.23 13.08
CA TYR A 247 4.80 7.50 14.40
C TYR A 247 5.65 6.95 15.55
N TRP A 248 6.69 6.17 15.26
CA TRP A 248 7.59 5.67 16.30
C TRP A 248 8.98 5.35 15.77
N LYS A 249 9.98 5.52 16.63
CA LYS A 249 11.38 5.22 16.34
C LYS A 249 12.01 4.46 17.50
N GLU A 250 12.80 3.42 17.20
CA GLU A 250 13.33 2.48 18.19
C GLU A 250 14.21 3.17 19.23
N ARG A 251 15.15 4.01 18.80
CA ARG A 251 16.13 4.68 19.66
C ARG A 251 15.80 6.15 19.86
N ARG A 252 14.52 6.47 20.08
CA ARG A 252 14.04 7.85 20.26
C ARG A 252 14.71 8.66 21.38
N PHE A 253 15.31 7.98 22.37
CA PHE A 253 16.01 8.61 23.49
C PHE A 253 17.53 8.73 23.30
N LEU A 254 18.06 8.21 22.19
CA LEU A 254 19.49 8.23 21.87
C LEU A 254 19.66 9.06 20.59
N PRO A 255 19.64 10.41 20.68
CA PRO A 255 19.92 11.24 19.53
C PRO A 255 21.33 10.91 19.00
N PRO A 256 21.53 10.86 17.68
CA PRO A 256 22.84 10.59 17.11
C PRO A 256 23.80 11.71 17.51
N SER A 257 24.92 11.35 18.15
CA SER A 257 25.95 12.29 18.60
C SER A 257 26.91 12.67 17.48
N ASP A 258 27.14 11.74 16.54
CA ASP A 258 28.12 11.86 15.46
C ASP A 258 27.47 11.59 14.09
N ASP A 259 28.05 12.12 13.01
CA ASP A 259 27.58 11.93 11.63
C ASP A 259 27.46 10.44 11.24
N LYS A 260 28.35 9.58 11.76
CA LYS A 260 28.29 8.13 11.54
C LYS A 260 27.05 7.51 12.18
N THR A 261 26.71 7.95 13.39
CA THR A 261 25.49 7.49 14.07
C THR A 261 24.23 8.07 13.45
N ALA A 262 24.29 9.28 12.88
CA ALA A 262 23.19 9.88 12.13
C ALA A 262 22.92 9.11 10.83
N ALA A 263 23.97 8.74 10.08
CA ALA A 263 23.86 7.91 8.88
C ALA A 263 23.28 6.53 9.19
N TYR A 264 23.75 5.87 10.26
CA TYR A 264 23.16 4.60 10.72
C TYR A 264 21.69 4.78 11.12
N ALA A 265 21.36 5.84 11.85
CA ALA A 265 19.99 6.13 12.30
C ALA A 265 19.02 6.43 11.15
N SER A 266 19.52 6.91 10.01
CA SER A 266 18.76 7.11 8.78
C SER A 266 18.47 5.79 8.08
N ASP A 267 19.48 4.94 7.94
CA ASP A 267 19.43 3.81 7.00
C ASP A 267 18.98 2.50 7.66
N GLU A 268 19.44 2.24 8.88
CA GLU A 268 19.33 0.92 9.54
C GLU A 268 18.34 0.92 10.72
N GLU A 269 17.99 2.10 11.24
CA GLU A 269 17.14 2.15 12.43
C GLU A 269 15.69 1.74 12.14
N LYS A 270 15.10 1.03 13.10
CA LYS A 270 13.72 0.61 13.00
C LYS A 270 12.79 1.77 13.32
N VAL A 271 12.03 2.16 12.30
CA VAL A 271 10.95 3.14 12.37
C VAL A 271 9.64 2.43 12.07
N TRP A 272 8.62 2.72 12.87
CA TRP A 272 7.26 2.28 12.61
C TRP A 272 6.52 3.39 11.86
N SER A 273 5.92 3.00 10.76
CA SER A 273 5.16 3.86 9.88
C SER A 273 3.81 3.26 9.59
N MET A 274 2.85 4.12 9.26
CA MET A 274 1.60 3.75 8.64
C MET A 274 1.69 4.17 7.17
N VAL A 275 1.61 3.21 6.26
CA VAL A 275 1.66 3.45 4.82
C VAL A 275 0.23 3.69 4.34
N ILE A 276 0.02 4.84 3.71
CA ILE A 276 -1.28 5.28 3.19
C ILE A 276 -1.26 5.05 1.67
N GLU A 277 -2.20 4.24 1.18
CA GLU A 277 -2.29 3.81 -0.21
C GLU A 277 -3.74 3.92 -0.72
N CYS A 278 -3.92 3.87 -2.04
CA CYS A 278 -5.24 3.72 -2.65
C CYS A 278 -5.51 2.25 -2.99
N ALA A 279 -6.74 1.79 -2.80
CA ALA A 279 -7.19 0.46 -3.20
C ALA A 279 -8.56 0.53 -3.89
N ALA A 280 -8.91 -0.51 -4.65
CA ALA A 280 -10.27 -0.63 -5.18
C ALA A 280 -11.29 -0.77 -4.03
N MET A 281 -12.46 -0.18 -4.21
CA MET A 281 -13.58 -0.30 -3.28
C MET A 281 -14.31 -1.63 -3.52
N GLU A 282 -14.53 -2.41 -2.46
CA GLU A 282 -15.17 -3.73 -2.54
C GLU A 282 -16.65 -3.68 -2.13
N GLY A 283 -17.08 -2.65 -1.38
CA GLY A 283 -18.46 -2.48 -0.94
C GLY A 283 -18.93 -1.03 -0.95
N LEU A 284 -20.24 -0.84 -1.15
CA LEU A 284 -20.89 0.48 -1.21
C LEU A 284 -20.90 1.25 0.13
N SER A 285 -20.54 0.61 1.25
CA SER A 285 -20.46 1.26 2.57
C SER A 285 -19.14 1.98 2.81
N GLU A 286 -18.20 1.92 1.87
CA GLU A 286 -16.88 2.52 2.01
C GLU A 286 -16.86 3.93 1.40
N ALA A 287 -16.16 4.87 2.04
CA ALA A 287 -16.04 6.23 1.52
C ALA A 287 -15.10 6.26 0.30
N PRO A 288 -15.52 6.87 -0.83
CA PRO A 288 -14.67 7.00 -2.00
C PRO A 288 -13.52 7.97 -1.74
N ALA A 289 -12.37 7.67 -2.34
CA ALA A 289 -11.20 8.53 -2.33
C ALA A 289 -11.50 9.86 -3.04
N ARG A 290 -10.97 10.95 -2.49
CA ARG A 290 -11.20 12.33 -2.96
C ARG A 290 -9.87 13.03 -3.18
N VAL A 291 -9.86 14.04 -4.04
CA VAL A 291 -8.68 14.89 -4.27
C VAL A 291 -8.90 16.20 -3.54
N SER A 292 -8.10 16.47 -2.51
CA SER A 292 -8.16 17.71 -1.75
C SER A 292 -6.88 17.93 -0.96
N ASP A 293 -6.45 19.19 -0.88
CA ASP A 293 -5.35 19.62 -0.03
C ASP A 293 -5.83 20.02 1.39
N ASP A 294 -7.15 20.10 1.61
CA ASP A 294 -7.80 20.61 2.82
C ASP A 294 -8.62 19.53 3.56
N TRP A 295 -8.00 18.38 3.84
CA TRP A 295 -8.58 17.34 4.70
C TRP A 295 -8.65 17.76 6.18
N ILE A 296 -7.74 18.65 6.58
CA ILE A 296 -7.73 19.31 7.88
C ILE A 296 -7.82 20.81 7.59
N SER A 297 -8.65 21.53 8.33
CA SER A 297 -8.81 22.97 8.12
C SER A 297 -7.50 23.72 8.37
N LYS A 298 -7.38 24.92 7.79
CA LYS A 298 -6.20 25.79 7.96
C LYS A 298 -5.99 26.23 9.42
N THR A 299 -7.05 26.23 10.23
CA THR A 299 -6.99 26.52 11.67
C THR A 299 -6.59 25.32 12.51
N ILE A 300 -6.59 24.12 11.91
CA ILE A 300 -6.19 22.81 12.47
C ILE A 300 -7.09 22.31 13.59
N LEU A 301 -7.37 23.16 14.58
CA LEU A 301 -8.28 22.86 15.68
C LEU A 301 -9.70 23.35 15.40
N LYS A 302 -10.68 22.62 15.93
CA LYS A 302 -12.08 23.04 15.91
C LYS A 302 -12.24 24.33 16.72
N GLY A 303 -12.90 25.33 16.14
CA GLY A 303 -13.20 26.58 16.82
C GLY A 303 -14.01 26.35 18.10
N GLY A 304 -13.55 26.93 19.22
CA GLY A 304 -14.29 26.91 20.49
C GLY A 304 -13.97 25.75 21.44
N VAL A 305 -13.09 24.81 21.07
CA VAL A 305 -12.67 23.74 21.99
C VAL A 305 -11.48 24.21 22.83
N MET A 306 -11.72 24.49 24.12
CA MET A 306 -10.65 24.63 25.12
C MET A 306 -10.15 23.23 25.49
N THR A 307 -9.23 22.68 24.71
CA THR A 307 -8.64 21.37 25.02
C THR A 307 -7.56 21.49 26.09
N THR A 308 -7.55 20.55 27.03
CA THR A 308 -6.47 20.39 28.02
C THR A 308 -5.22 19.76 27.42
N ASP A 309 -5.36 19.03 26.31
CA ASP A 309 -4.26 18.46 25.52
C ASP A 309 -4.45 18.87 24.04
N PRO A 310 -3.66 19.84 23.52
CA PRO A 310 -3.70 20.21 22.11
C PRO A 310 -3.23 19.08 21.17
N LEU A 311 -2.66 18.00 21.69
CA LEU A 311 -2.25 16.83 20.90
C LEU A 311 -3.34 15.73 20.88
N ASP A 312 -4.59 16.07 21.22
CA ASP A 312 -5.73 15.18 21.11
C ASP A 312 -6.30 15.18 19.69
N ILE A 313 -6.37 14.01 19.07
CA ILE A 313 -6.85 13.80 17.70
C ILE A 313 -8.31 14.25 17.54
N HIS A 314 -9.12 14.16 18.61
CA HIS A 314 -10.53 14.56 18.59
C HIS A 314 -10.75 16.08 18.50
N SER A 315 -9.68 16.85 18.72
CA SER A 315 -9.69 18.31 18.62
C SER A 315 -9.43 18.84 17.22
N LEU A 316 -8.96 17.97 16.31
CA LEU A 316 -8.69 18.32 14.92
C LEU A 316 -9.97 18.61 14.15
N ASP A 317 -9.91 19.64 13.32
CA ASP A 317 -10.99 20.10 12.46
C ASP A 317 -10.94 19.40 11.10
N TRP A 318 -11.22 18.11 11.14
CA TRP A 318 -11.38 17.26 9.96
C TRP A 318 -12.49 17.80 9.05
N GLN A 319 -12.16 17.96 7.78
CA GLN A 319 -13.09 18.38 6.74
C GLN A 319 -13.54 17.18 5.91
N GLU A 320 -14.67 17.33 5.24
CA GLU A 320 -15.18 16.38 4.25
C GLU A 320 -15.14 17.03 2.87
N PRO A 321 -14.05 16.87 2.10
CA PRO A 321 -13.93 17.49 0.78
C PRO A 321 -14.96 16.94 -0.21
N ASP A 322 -15.28 17.69 -1.27
CA ASP A 322 -16.21 17.21 -2.29
C ASP A 322 -15.69 15.98 -3.04
N THR A 323 -16.58 15.04 -3.35
CA THR A 323 -16.22 13.86 -4.17
C THR A 323 -16.07 14.24 -5.65
N VAL A 324 -15.10 13.65 -6.34
CA VAL A 324 -14.93 13.80 -7.79
C VAL A 324 -16.10 13.14 -8.51
N ALA A 325 -16.76 13.89 -9.41
CA ALA A 325 -17.85 13.37 -10.24
C ALA A 325 -17.26 12.73 -11.50
N LEU A 326 -17.64 11.49 -11.78
CA LEU A 326 -17.25 10.81 -13.02
C LEU A 326 -18.32 11.01 -14.11
N PRO A 327 -17.92 11.15 -15.39
CA PRO A 327 -18.86 11.11 -16.51
C PRO A 327 -19.50 9.71 -16.64
N PRO A 328 -20.63 9.60 -17.38
CA PRO A 328 -21.27 8.30 -17.65
C PRO A 328 -20.30 7.34 -18.36
N PRO A 329 -20.50 6.01 -18.20
CA PRO A 329 -19.60 5.02 -18.79
C PRO A 329 -19.64 5.08 -20.31
N GLU A 330 -18.47 5.11 -20.95
CA GLU A 330 -18.36 4.91 -22.40
C GLU A 330 -18.57 3.43 -22.73
N GLU A 331 -19.37 3.14 -23.76
CA GLU A 331 -19.65 1.78 -24.21
C GLU A 331 -18.35 1.06 -24.61
N GLY A 332 -18.04 -0.07 -23.95
CA GLY A 332 -16.89 -0.92 -24.27
C GLY A 332 -15.65 -0.74 -23.39
N LYS A 333 -15.60 0.25 -22.47
CA LYS A 333 -14.53 0.37 -21.46
C LYS A 333 -14.96 -0.28 -20.13
N LYS A 334 -14.00 -0.80 -19.35
CA LYS A 334 -14.26 -1.31 -17.99
C LYS A 334 -14.75 -0.16 -17.11
N ASP A 335 -15.86 -0.39 -16.42
CA ASP A 335 -16.41 0.58 -15.50
C ASP A 335 -15.49 0.76 -14.28
N LYS A 336 -15.04 1.99 -14.04
CA LYS A 336 -14.23 2.38 -12.87
C LYS A 336 -15.01 3.27 -11.89
N GLY A 337 -16.31 3.49 -12.14
CA GLY A 337 -17.18 4.31 -11.33
C GLY A 337 -18.24 3.49 -10.60
N VAL A 338 -18.71 4.03 -9.47
CA VAL A 338 -19.89 3.53 -8.76
C VAL A 338 -20.87 4.68 -8.55
N ASP A 339 -22.15 4.41 -8.73
CA ASP A 339 -23.21 5.38 -8.49
C ASP A 339 -23.58 5.38 -7.01
N ILE A 340 -23.32 6.48 -6.31
CA ILE A 340 -23.64 6.67 -4.89
C ILE A 340 -24.83 7.62 -4.77
N LEU A 341 -25.81 7.28 -3.93
CA LEU A 341 -26.90 8.19 -3.60
C LEU A 341 -26.37 9.41 -2.84
N GLN A 342 -26.72 10.59 -3.32
CA GLN A 342 -26.42 11.86 -2.65
C GLN A 342 -27.31 12.04 -1.41
N PRO A 343 -26.91 12.90 -0.46
CA PRO A 343 -27.69 13.18 0.76
C PRO A 343 -29.10 13.73 0.49
N ASP A 344 -29.40 14.19 -0.73
CA ASP A 344 -30.74 14.60 -1.16
C ASP A 344 -31.70 13.43 -1.42
N MET A 345 -31.21 12.18 -1.40
CA MET A 345 -31.96 10.94 -1.67
C MET A 345 -32.70 10.91 -3.02
N MET A 346 -32.40 11.85 -3.92
CA MET A 346 -33.05 11.99 -5.23
C MET A 346 -32.05 11.90 -6.37
N THR A 347 -30.77 12.22 -6.14
CA THR A 347 -29.75 12.18 -7.18
C THR A 347 -28.70 11.13 -6.87
N THR A 348 -28.26 10.42 -7.91
CA THR A 348 -27.08 9.55 -7.85
C THR A 348 -25.89 10.30 -8.46
N LYS A 349 -24.76 10.27 -7.77
CA LYS A 349 -23.50 10.81 -8.25
C LYS A 349 -22.54 9.66 -8.50
N ARG A 350 -22.04 9.58 -9.71
CA ARG A 350 -21.01 8.60 -10.09
C ARG A 350 -19.66 9.06 -9.56
N VAL A 351 -18.98 8.19 -8.82
CA VAL A 351 -17.72 8.49 -8.13
C VAL A 351 -16.68 7.39 -8.39
N PRO A 352 -15.37 7.65 -8.22
CA PRO A 352 -14.34 6.63 -8.37
C PRO A 352 -14.56 5.45 -7.41
N GLN A 353 -14.46 4.23 -7.91
CA GLN A 353 -14.48 3.00 -7.10
C GLN A 353 -13.12 2.76 -6.43
N VAL A 354 -12.62 3.77 -5.74
CA VAL A 354 -11.31 3.78 -5.08
C VAL A 354 -11.51 4.25 -3.65
N LYS A 355 -10.79 3.66 -2.70
CA LYS A 355 -10.74 4.08 -1.30
C LYS A 355 -9.31 4.31 -0.84
N PHE A 356 -9.15 5.11 0.22
CA PHE A 356 -7.89 5.15 0.95
C PHE A 356 -7.77 3.96 1.90
N THR A 357 -6.56 3.45 2.04
CA THR A 357 -6.23 2.36 2.96
C THR A 357 -4.98 2.73 3.72
N ALA A 358 -4.93 2.33 4.99
CA ALA A 358 -3.77 2.54 5.84
C ALA A 358 -3.29 1.18 6.37
N THR A 359 -1.99 0.90 6.20
CA THR A 359 -1.37 -0.35 6.66
C THR A 359 -0.18 -0.06 7.55
N PHE A 360 -0.03 -0.81 8.64
CA PHE A 360 1.11 -0.65 9.54
C PHE A 360 2.36 -1.35 8.99
N ASP A 361 3.49 -0.68 9.12
CA ASP A 361 4.80 -1.17 8.73
C ASP A 361 5.84 -0.91 9.84
N PRO A 362 6.48 -1.95 10.41
CA PRO A 362 6.29 -3.37 10.12
C PRO A 362 4.87 -3.84 10.45
N ARG A 363 4.34 -4.78 9.66
CA ARG A 363 3.00 -5.37 9.88
C ARG A 363 2.95 -5.97 11.28
N SER A 364 2.28 -5.29 12.21
CA SER A 364 2.00 -5.84 13.53
C SER A 364 0.94 -6.93 13.36
N PHE A 365 1.25 -8.16 13.79
CA PHE A 365 0.29 -9.25 13.82
C PHE A 365 -0.85 -8.89 14.81
N SER A 366 -1.99 -8.44 14.27
CA SER A 366 -3.27 -8.38 14.96
C SER A 366 -4.26 -9.18 14.10
N PRO A 367 -5.08 -10.09 14.66
CA PRO A 367 -5.95 -10.98 13.88
C PRO A 367 -7.12 -10.29 13.14
N THR A 368 -7.24 -8.96 13.26
CA THR A 368 -8.32 -8.17 12.67
C THR A 368 -7.74 -7.01 11.86
N ALA A 369 -7.30 -7.30 10.64
CA ALA A 369 -6.98 -6.28 9.65
C ALA A 369 -8.25 -5.96 8.84
N THR A 370 -9.21 -5.27 9.47
CA THR A 370 -10.28 -4.58 8.74
C THR A 370 -9.74 -3.26 8.22
N GLY A 371 -10.12 -2.90 6.98
CA GLY A 371 -9.68 -1.66 6.33
C GLY A 371 -9.89 -0.46 7.24
N PHE A 372 -8.82 0.30 7.45
CA PHE A 372 -8.86 1.54 8.22
C PHE A 372 -9.35 2.68 7.34
N ASP A 373 -10.48 3.27 7.71
CA ASP A 373 -10.99 4.51 7.12
C ASP A 373 -10.12 5.68 7.62
N CYS A 374 -9.47 6.36 6.67
CA CYS A 374 -8.58 7.49 6.96
C CYS A 374 -9.31 8.70 7.57
N THR A 375 -10.64 8.77 7.49
CA THR A 375 -11.45 9.83 8.14
C THR A 375 -11.47 9.72 9.68
N SER A 376 -11.01 8.59 10.24
CA SER A 376 -11.04 8.29 11.68
C SER A 376 -9.66 7.92 12.25
N LEU A 377 -8.61 8.53 11.68
CA LEU A 377 -7.17 8.28 11.91
C LEU A 377 -6.78 8.37 13.40
N SER A 378 -7.12 7.34 14.16
CA SER A 378 -6.82 7.17 15.57
C SER A 378 -5.50 6.42 15.67
N ILE A 379 -4.39 7.16 15.68
CA ILE A 379 -3.07 6.60 15.93
C ILE A 379 -3.13 5.94 17.32
N PRO A 380 -2.92 4.62 17.44
CA PRO A 380 -2.97 3.97 18.74
C PRO A 380 -1.84 4.52 19.62
N ARG A 381 -2.18 5.39 20.58
CA ARG A 381 -1.30 5.69 21.73
C ARG A 381 -1.09 4.35 22.44
N ARG A 382 0.02 3.68 22.16
CA ARG A 382 0.34 2.37 22.74
C ARG A 382 0.37 2.53 24.26
N ARG A 383 -0.66 2.01 24.94
CA ARG A 383 -0.72 1.98 26.42
C ARG A 383 0.57 1.30 26.90
N ARG A 384 1.25 1.96 27.86
CA ARG A 384 2.38 1.43 28.61
C ARG A 384 1.97 0.07 29.19
N ASN A 385 2.34 -1.03 28.56
CA ASN A 385 2.31 -2.38 29.13
C ASN A 385 3.08 -3.31 28.19
N PHE A 386 4.41 -3.27 28.30
CA PHE A 386 5.22 -4.45 28.05
C PHE A 386 5.92 -4.81 29.36
N PRO A 387 5.98 -6.11 29.72
CA PRO A 387 6.60 -6.56 30.94
C PRO A 387 8.11 -6.28 30.85
N SER A 388 8.62 -5.59 31.85
CA SER A 388 10.04 -5.54 32.14
C SER A 388 10.54 -6.96 32.39
N HIS A 389 11.21 -7.56 31.41
CA HIS A 389 12.12 -8.66 31.72
C HIS A 389 13.35 -8.08 32.40
N PRO A 390 13.75 -8.60 33.57
CA PRO A 390 14.92 -8.12 34.30
C PRO A 390 16.17 -8.55 33.54
N LEU A 391 17.03 -7.58 33.27
CA LEU A 391 18.42 -7.86 32.91
C LEU A 391 19.10 -8.48 34.13
N LEU A 392 19.61 -9.70 33.93
CA LEU A 392 20.60 -10.33 34.77
C LEU A 392 21.81 -9.40 34.94
N MET A 393 22.08 -9.02 36.19
CA MET A 393 23.38 -9.25 36.82
C MET A 393 23.19 -10.25 37.95
#